data_AF-A0A850HAU2-F1
#
_entry.id   AF-A0A850HAU2-F1
#
_cell.length_a   1.000
_cell.length_b   1.000
_cell.length_c   1.000
_cell.angle_alpha   90.00
_cell.angle_beta   90.00
_cell.angle_gamma   90.00
#
_symmetry.space_group_name_H-M   'P 1'
#
loop_
_entity.id
_entity.type
_entity.pdbx_description
1 polymer ?
#
loop_
_entity_poly.entity_id
_entity_poly.type
_entity_poly.pdbx_seq_one_letter_code
_entity_poly.pdbx_strand_id
1 'polypeptide(L)' 'MDRDTLFISAVVIVGVLAILNAWRGAVLLRSGDQAGGRKHLVLGLCMIMMIALANFYRGG' A
#
# COMPACT_ATOMS: atom_id res chain seq x y z
N MET A 1 11.82 14.80 16.69
CA MET A 1 11.81 13.93 15.50
C MET A 1 11.56 14.81 14.31
N ASP A 2 12.43 14.77 13.30
CA ASP A 2 12.34 15.69 12.16
C ASP A 2 11.14 15.34 11.26
N ARG A 3 10.56 16.35 10.58
CA ARG A 3 9.41 16.13 9.68
C ARG A 3 9.76 15.15 8.57
N ASP A 4 11.02 15.15 8.16
CA ASP A 4 11.55 14.29 7.11
C ASP A 4 11.62 12.84 7.58
N THR A 5 12.07 12.62 8.82
CA THR A 5 12.07 11.28 9.43
C THR A 5 10.65 10.73 9.58
N LEU A 6 9.70 11.57 10.01
CA LEU A 6 8.28 11.21 10.10
C LEU A 6 7.72 10.82 8.72
N PHE A 7 7.97 11.62 7.69
CA PHE A 7 7.49 11.35 6.34
C PHE A 7 8.06 10.03 5.77
N ILE A 8 9.37 9.85 5.85
CA ILE A 8 10.03 8.63 5.36
C ILE A 8 9.50 7.41 6.11
N SER A 9 9.35 7.49 7.44
CA SER A 9 8.79 6.38 8.22
C SER A 9 7.36 6.03 7.82
N ALA A 10 6.52 7.02 7.53
CA ALA A 10 5.15 6.80 7.06
C ALA A 10 5.12 6.12 5.69
N VAL A 11 5.95 6.57 4.74
CA VAL A 11 6.05 5.97 3.40
C VAL A 11 6.48 4.50 3.49
N VAL A 12 7.48 4.19 4.33
CA VAL A 12 7.95 2.82 4.53
C VAL A 12 6.86 1.94 5.13
N ILE A 13 6.19 2.39 6.19
CA ILE A 13 5.12 1.63 6.85
C ILE A 13 3.98 1.34 5.87
N VAL A 14 3.49 2.37 5.15
CA VAL A 14 2.41 2.19 4.17
C VAL A 14 2.86 1.29 3.01
N GLY A 15 4.12 1.37 2.59
CA GLY A 15 4.68 0.52 1.55
C GLY A 15 4.67 -0.96 1.93
N VAL A 16 5.08 -1.27 3.16
CA VAL A 16 5.02 -2.65 3.69
C VAL A 16 3.57 -3.13 3.78
N LEU A 17 2.65 -2.30 4.29
CA LEU A 17 1.22 -2.65 4.38
C LEU A 17 0.59 -2.90 3.01
N ALA A 18 1.00 -2.15 1.98
CA ALA A 18 0.53 -2.35 0.62
C ALA A 18 0.95 -3.71 0.06
N ILE A 19 2.22 -4.11 0.28
CA ILE A 19 2.74 -5.41 -0.13
C ILE A 19 2.01 -6.55 0.60
N LEU A 20 1.78 -6.40 1.91
CA LEU A 20 1.05 -7.41 2.69
C LEU A 20 -0.40 -7.56 2.21
N ASN A 21 -1.08 -6.47 1.86
CA ASN A 21 -2.43 -6.52 1.28
C ASN A 21 -2.42 -7.18 -0.11
N ALA A 22 -1.43 -6.86 -0.95
CA ALA A 22 -1.29 -7.50 -2.26
C ALA A 22 -1.05 -9.02 -2.14
N TRP A 23 -0.15 -9.44 -1.23
CA TRP A 23 0.09 -10.85 -0.92
C TRP A 23 -1.19 -11.54 -0.46
N ARG A 24 -1.90 -10.94 0.51
CA ARG A 24 -3.14 -11.50 1.04
C ARG A 24 -4.23 -11.60 -0.04
N GLY A 25 -4.32 -10.61 -0.93
CA GLY A 25 -5.20 -10.65 -2.09
C GLY A 25 -4.87 -11.78 -3.06
N ALA A 26 -3.58 -11.99 -3.37
CA ALA A 26 -3.12 -13.07 -4.23
C ALA A 26 -3.39 -14.46 -3.63
N VAL A 27 -3.21 -14.62 -2.31
CA VAL A 27 -3.54 -15.87 -1.61
C VAL A 27 -5.03 -16.15 -1.65
N LEU A 28 -5.88 -15.15 -1.40
CA LEU A 28 -7.34 -15.30 -1.43
C LEU A 28 -7.87 -15.65 -2.83
N LEU A 29 -7.29 -15.04 -3.87
CA LEU A 29 -7.57 -15.40 -5.27
C LEU A 29 -7.21 -16.86 -5.54
N ARG A 30 -6.05 -17.31 -5.05
CA ARG A 30 -5.61 -18.69 -5.19
C ARG A 30 -6.51 -19.68 -4.44
N SER A 31 -7.10 -19.29 -3.31
CA SER A 31 -8.04 -20.13 -2.55
C SER A 31 -9.48 -20.10 -3.10
N GLY A 32 -9.73 -19.40 -4.20
CA GLY A 32 -11.05 -19.36 -4.85
C GLY A 32 -11.98 -18.25 -4.36
N ASP A 33 -11.57 -17.43 -3.37
CA ASP A 33 -12.33 -16.26 -2.93
C ASP A 33 -11.94 -15.03 -3.76
N GLN A 34 -12.54 -14.93 -4.95
CA GLN A 34 -12.26 -13.84 -5.89
C GLN A 34 -12.71 -12.47 -5.36
N ALA A 35 -13.80 -12.41 -4.59
CA ALA A 35 -14.33 -11.15 -4.08
C ALA A 35 -13.43 -10.59 -2.97
N GLY A 36 -13.00 -11.44 -2.02
CA GLY A 36 -12.05 -11.08 -0.97
C GLY A 36 -10.68 -10.73 -1.55
N GLY A 37 -10.18 -11.56 -2.46
CA GLY A 37 -8.88 -11.36 -3.09
C GLY A 37 -8.77 -10.04 -3.87
N ARG A 38 -9.80 -9.72 -4.66
CA ARG A 38 -9.87 -8.45 -5.41
C ARG A 38 -9.95 -7.23 -4.50
N LYS A 39 -10.67 -7.30 -3.37
CA LYS A 39 -10.73 -6.20 -2.39
C LYS A 39 -9.35 -5.88 -1.81
N HIS A 40 -8.59 -6.89 -1.39
CA HIS A 40 -7.25 -6.70 -0.83
C HIS A 40 -6.25 -6.18 -1.86
N LEU A 41 -6.34 -6.63 -3.11
CA LEU A 41 -5.55 -6.09 -4.22
C LEU A 41 -5.83 -4.61 -4.48
N VAL A 42 -7.11 -4.23 -4.56
CA VAL A 42 -7.51 -2.82 -4.78
C VAL A 42 -7.05 -1.94 -3.62
N LEU A 43 -7.18 -2.41 -2.38
CA LEU A 43 -6.68 -1.69 -1.19
C LEU A 43 -5.16 -1.48 -1.25
N GLY A 44 -4.39 -2.53 -1.60
CA GLY A 44 -2.95 -2.41 -1.77
C GLY A 44 -2.58 -1.40 -2.86
N LEU A 45 -3.30 -1.39 -3.98
CA LEU A 45 -3.11 -0.43 -5.08
C LEU A 45 -3.41 1.01 -4.65
N CYS A 46 -4.50 1.24 -3.92
CA CYS A 46 -4.82 2.57 -3.37
C CYS A 46 -3.74 3.07 -2.41
N MET A 47 -3.17 2.20 -1.58
CA MET A 47 -2.07 2.56 -0.68
C MET A 47 -0.80 2.97 -1.44
N ILE A 48 -0.47 2.28 -2.54
CA ILE A 48 0.67 2.65 -3.40
C ILE A 48 0.41 4.00 -4.10
N MET A 49 -0.81 4.24 -4.59
CA MET A 49 -1.16 5.53 -5.19
C MET A 49 -1.05 6.69 -4.20
N MET A 50 -1.45 6.49 -2.94
CA MET A 50 -1.30 7.48 -1.88
C MET A 50 0.17 7.81 -1.59
N ILE A 51 1.06 6.82 -1.60
CA ILE A 51 2.51 7.04 -1.45
C ILE A 51 3.06 7.83 -2.66
N ALA A 52 2.67 7.44 -3.87
CA ALA A 52 3.13 8.12 -5.08
C ALA A 52 2.69 9.60 -5.09
N LEU A 53 1.44 9.88 -4.69
CA LEU A 53 0.90 11.21 -4.54
C LEU A 53 1.65 12.01 -3.45
N ALA A 54 1.91 11.40 -2.29
CA ALA A 54 2.63 12.04 -1.20
C ALA A 54 4.07 12.42 -1.60
N ASN A 55 4.75 11.57 -2.37
CA ASN A 55 6.07 11.87 -2.91
C ASN A 55 6.03 12.96 -3.98
N PHE A 56 5.00 12.97 -4.84
CA PHE A 56 4.80 14.01 -5.85
C PHE A 56 4.65 15.40 -5.21
N TYR A 57 3.79 15.54 -4.20
CA TYR A 57 3.61 16.82 -3.48
C TYR A 57 4.81 17.26 -2.65
N ARG A 58 5.73 16.35 -2.33
CA ARG A 58 6.96 16.69 -1.61
C ARG A 58 8.11 17.08 -2.53
N GLY A 59 8.13 16.57 -3.76
CA GLY A 59 9.14 16.89 -4.77
C GLY A 59 8.76 18.00 -5.75
N GLY A 60 7.49 18.40 -5.79
CA GLY A 60 6.96 19.49 -6.61
C GLY A 60 6.93 20.85 -5.91
#